data_AF-A0A6A4XAA0-F1
#
_entry.id   AF-A0A6A4XAA0-F1
#
_cell.length_a   1.000
_cell.length_b   1.000
_cell.length_c   1.000
_cell.angle_alpha   90.00
_cell.angle_beta   90.00
_cell.angle_gamma   90.00
#
_symmetry.space_group_name_H-M   'P 1'
#
loop_
_entity.id
_entity.type
_entity.pdbx_description
1 polymer ?
#
loop_
_entity_poly.entity_id
_entity_poly.type
_entity_poly.pdbx_seq_one_letter_code
_entity_poly.pdbx_strand_id
1 'polypeptide(L)'
;MEEGMSFPNKAARQACWDARDQFWACLDANAENAAPCSHLRELYEKGCPSQWVKHFNRKRSYEKFKDKIQNQGSLTAPVPAVLDSSSPVTPRRHRVYRELVPP
;
A
#
# COMPACT_ATOMS: atom_id res chain seq x y z
N MET A 1 8.10 28.26 7.46
CA MET A 1 9.32 27.50 7.78
C MET A 1 9.23 26.21 6.98
N GLU A 2 9.77 26.27 5.77
CA GLU A 2 9.79 25.19 4.78
C GLU A 2 10.85 24.15 5.13
N GLU A 3 10.53 22.87 5.02
CA GLU A 3 11.51 21.80 4.75
C GLU A 3 10.96 20.83 3.71
N GLY A 4 10.94 21.28 2.44
CA GLY A 4 10.68 20.45 1.28
C GLY A 4 11.88 19.55 0.97
N MET A 5 11.70 18.24 1.13
CA MET A 5 12.63 17.17 0.69
C MET A 5 14.05 17.23 1.28
N SER A 6 14.15 17.28 2.62
CA SER A 6 15.32 16.68 3.27
C SER A 6 15.25 15.17 3.07
N PHE A 7 16.18 14.60 2.30
CA PHE A 7 16.34 13.15 2.21
C PHE A 7 16.58 12.63 3.64
N PRO A 8 15.68 11.81 4.21
CA PRO A 8 15.86 11.36 5.57
C PRO A 8 17.18 10.60 5.67
N ASN A 9 18.03 11.03 6.61
CA ASN A 9 19.28 10.35 6.96
C ASN A 9 19.01 8.88 7.31
N LYS A 10 20.04 8.03 7.20
CA LYS A 10 19.90 6.57 7.39
C LYS A 10 19.14 6.19 8.67
N ALA A 11 19.44 6.87 9.79
CA ALA A 11 18.78 6.66 11.07
C ALA A 11 17.29 7.04 11.04
N ALA A 12 16.93 8.19 10.45
CA ALA A 12 15.54 8.63 10.32
C ALA A 12 14.73 7.68 9.42
N ARG A 13 15.35 7.15 8.36
CA ARG A 13 14.74 6.13 7.51
C ARG A 13 14.46 4.84 8.27
N GLN A 14 15.42 4.38 9.08
CA GLN A 14 15.25 3.18 9.89
C GLN A 14 14.11 3.36 10.89
N ALA A 15 14.09 4.48 11.64
CA ALA A 15 13.03 4.77 12.59
C ALA A 15 11.62 4.79 11.93
N CYS A 16 11.51 5.36 10.73
CA CYS A 16 10.27 5.31 9.96
C CYS A 16 9.84 3.88 9.59
N TRP A 17 10.79 3.04 9.15
CA TRP A 17 10.49 1.64 8.82
C TRP A 17 10.10 0.82 10.05
N ASP A 18 10.75 1.06 11.19
CA ASP A 18 10.43 0.40 12.45
C ASP A 18 9.02 0.79 12.93
N ALA A 19 8.68 2.09 12.86
CA ALA A 19 7.33 2.57 13.19
C ALA A 19 6.26 2.00 12.25
N ARG A 20 6.55 1.90 10.95
CA ARG A 20 5.69 1.25 9.96
C ARG A 20 5.43 -0.20 10.35
N ASP A 21 6.48 -0.95 10.63
CA ASP A 21 6.39 -2.38 10.90
C ASP A 21 5.62 -2.67 12.20
N GLN A 22 5.80 -1.83 13.23
CA GLN A 22 5.00 -1.92 14.46
C GLN A 22 3.52 -1.65 14.21
N PHE A 23 3.19 -0.58 13.47
CA PHE A 23 1.79 -0.29 13.11
C PHE A 23 1.17 -1.42 12.30
N TRP A 24 1.92 -1.96 11.35
CA TRP A 24 1.50 -3.04 10.47
C TRP A 24 1.30 -4.36 11.21
N ALA A 25 2.21 -4.72 12.10
CA ALA A 25 2.07 -5.89 12.97
C ALA A 25 0.83 -5.77 13.87
N CYS A 26 0.54 -4.56 14.39
CA CYS A 26 -0.68 -4.32 15.14
C CYS A 26 -1.94 -4.53 14.29
N LEU A 27 -1.97 -4.01 13.05
CA LEU A 27 -3.10 -4.25 12.15
C LEU A 27 -3.28 -5.73 11.83
N ASP A 28 -2.18 -6.46 11.58
CA ASP A 28 -2.22 -7.90 11.31
C ASP A 28 -2.76 -8.69 12.51
N ALA A 29 -2.36 -8.32 13.73
CA ALA A 29 -2.85 -8.95 14.96
C ALA A 29 -4.34 -8.63 15.26
N ASN A 30 -4.85 -7.49 14.77
CA ASN A 30 -6.21 -7.02 15.05
C ASN A 30 -7.15 -7.15 13.83
N ALA A 31 -6.86 -8.06 12.89
CA ALA A 31 -7.69 -8.31 11.70
C ALA A 31 -8.01 -7.02 10.90
N GLU A 32 -6.99 -6.18 10.69
CA GLU A 32 -7.07 -4.87 10.01
C GLU A 32 -7.90 -3.80 10.77
N ASN A 33 -8.23 -4.00 12.05
CA ASN A 33 -8.86 -2.97 12.86
C ASN A 33 -7.83 -1.91 13.29
N ALA A 34 -7.98 -0.70 12.79
CA ALA A 34 -7.08 0.42 13.08
C ALA A 34 -7.36 1.12 14.43
N ALA A 35 -8.52 0.90 15.05
CA ALA A 35 -8.89 1.53 16.32
C ALA A 35 -7.89 1.25 17.46
N PRO A 36 -7.51 -0.02 17.75
CA PRO A 36 -6.51 -0.31 18.79
C PRO A 36 -5.10 0.16 18.42
N CYS A 37 -4.83 0.36 17.13
CA CYS A 37 -3.51 0.72 16.61
C CYS A 37 -3.34 2.24 16.37
N SER A 38 -4.26 3.07 16.87
CA SER A 38 -4.28 4.53 16.64
C SER A 38 -3.00 5.21 17.10
N HIS A 39 -2.48 4.83 18.26
CA HIS A 39 -1.22 5.38 18.79
C HIS A 39 -0.02 5.08 17.87
N LEU A 40 0.09 3.83 17.39
CA LEU A 40 1.14 3.42 16.45
C LEU A 40 0.98 4.09 15.09
N ARG A 41 -0.26 4.32 14.67
CA ARG A 41 -0.56 5.09 13.45
C ARG A 41 -0.02 6.51 13.54
N GLU A 42 -0.23 7.19 14.67
CA GLU A 42 0.32 8.53 14.87
C GLU A 42 1.84 8.56 14.84
N LEU A 43 2.51 7.58 15.50
CA LEU A 43 3.96 7.48 15.49
C LEU A 43 4.49 7.25 14.06
N TYR A 44 3.81 6.40 13.29
CA TYR A 44 4.13 6.15 11.90
C TYR A 44 3.93 7.38 11.02
N GLU A 45 2.81 8.10 11.16
CA GLU A 45 2.52 9.31 10.38
C GLU A 45 3.46 10.48 10.74
N LYS A 46 3.87 10.60 12.00
CA LYS A 46 4.83 11.62 12.47
C LYS A 46 6.29 11.27 12.15
N GLY A 47 6.65 9.98 12.23
CA GLY A 47 8.02 9.50 12.03
C GLY A 47 8.41 9.32 10.56
N CYS A 48 7.44 9.26 9.65
CA CYS A 48 7.68 9.06 8.23
C CYS A 48 7.30 10.31 7.39
N PRO A 49 8.05 10.59 6.30
CA PRO A 49 7.61 11.58 5.32
C PRO A 49 6.23 11.22 4.75
N SER A 50 5.33 12.20 4.60
CA SER A 50 3.94 11.95 4.18
C SER A 50 3.84 11.25 2.81
N GLN A 51 4.81 11.46 1.91
CA GLN A 51 4.89 10.74 0.63
C GLN A 51 5.16 9.25 0.81
N TRP A 52 6.02 8.89 1.77
CA TRP A 52 6.30 7.50 2.10
C TRP A 52 5.10 6.83 2.74
N VAL A 53 4.43 7.52 3.68
CA VAL A 53 3.20 7.03 4.30
C VAL A 53 2.15 6.68 3.23
N LYS A 54 1.89 7.60 2.30
CA LYS A 54 0.97 7.37 1.17
C LYS A 54 1.38 6.16 0.33
N HIS A 55 2.67 6.07 -0.02
CA HIS A 55 3.18 4.97 -0.83
C HIS A 55 3.04 3.61 -0.12
N PHE A 56 3.45 3.53 1.14
CA PHE A 56 3.39 2.32 1.96
C PHE A 56 1.95 1.87 2.20
N ASN A 57 1.03 2.79 2.51
CA ASN A 57 -0.38 2.45 2.69
C ASN A 57 -0.97 1.85 1.42
N ARG A 58 -0.70 2.46 0.25
CA ARG A 58 -1.13 1.94 -1.05
C ARG A 58 -0.55 0.55 -1.33
N LYS A 59 0.73 0.35 -1.00
CA LYS A 59 1.43 -0.94 -1.17
C LYS A 59 0.80 -2.03 -0.29
N ARG A 60 0.57 -1.76 1.00
CA ARG A 60 -0.07 -2.71 1.92
C ARG A 60 -1.47 -3.10 1.45
N SER A 61 -2.31 -2.14 1.05
CA SER A 61 -3.66 -2.45 0.54
C SER A 61 -3.62 -3.36 -0.68
N TYR A 62 -2.67 -3.13 -1.60
CA TYR A 62 -2.48 -3.97 -2.78
C TYR A 62 -1.99 -5.38 -2.43
N GLU A 63 -1.03 -5.50 -1.50
CA GLU A 63 -0.54 -6.80 -1.01
C GLU A 63 -1.66 -7.59 -0.33
N LYS A 64 -2.44 -6.96 0.56
CA LYS A 64 -3.62 -7.59 1.17
C LYS A 64 -4.69 -7.98 0.15
N PHE A 65 -4.91 -7.16 -0.88
CA PHE A 65 -5.82 -7.52 -1.96
C PHE A 65 -5.32 -8.76 -2.72
N LYS A 66 -4.04 -8.78 -3.09
CA LYS A 66 -3.42 -9.95 -3.73
C LYS A 66 -3.53 -11.21 -2.86
N ASP A 67 -3.25 -11.11 -1.57
CA ASP A 67 -3.34 -12.23 -0.64
C ASP A 67 -4.78 -12.74 -0.52
N LYS A 68 -5.77 -11.84 -0.51
CA LYS A 68 -7.19 -12.24 -0.55
C LYS A 68 -7.53 -12.98 -1.84
N ILE A 69 -7.09 -12.49 -3.01
CA ILE A 69 -7.35 -13.16 -4.29
C ILE A 69 -6.64 -14.52 -4.38
N GLN A 70 -5.42 -14.63 -3.86
CA GLN A 70 -4.65 -15.87 -3.90
C GLN A 70 -5.16 -16.92 -2.91
N ASN A 71 -5.57 -16.51 -1.71
CA ASN A 71 -6.05 -17.41 -0.66
C ASN A 71 -7.55 -17.71 -0.76
N GLN A 72 -8.35 -16.80 -1.33
CA GLN A 72 -9.79 -16.98 -1.58
C GLN A 72 -10.00 -17.31 -3.06
N GLY A 73 -9.48 -18.48 -3.47
CA GLY A 73 -9.55 -18.94 -4.86
C GLY A 73 -10.91 -18.71 -5.52
N SER A 74 -10.86 -18.17 -6.73
CA SER A 74 -11.98 -18.03 -7.68
C SER A 74 -13.17 -17.17 -7.25
N LEU A 75 -13.11 -15.87 -7.52
CA LEU A 75 -14.23 -15.23 -8.19
C LEU A 75 -13.81 -14.95 -9.61
N THR A 76 -14.39 -15.73 -10.51
CA THR A 76 -14.39 -15.54 -11.95
C THR A 76 -14.69 -14.08 -12.28
N ALA A 77 -13.66 -13.27 -12.52
CA ALA A 77 -13.81 -12.21 -13.49
C ALA A 77 -13.78 -12.92 -14.85
N PRO A 78 -14.84 -12.87 -15.67
CA PRO A 78 -14.67 -13.16 -17.07
C PRO A 78 -13.65 -12.15 -17.57
N VAL A 79 -12.40 -12.58 -17.74
CA VAL A 79 -11.48 -11.92 -18.66
C VAL A 79 -12.23 -11.93 -19.99
N PRO A 80 -12.68 -10.79 -20.54
CA PRO A 80 -13.12 -10.81 -21.92
C PRO A 80 -11.92 -11.33 -22.71
N ALA A 81 -12.12 -12.46 -23.39
CA ALA A 81 -11.17 -13.07 -24.29
C ALA A 81 -10.96 -12.14 -25.49
N VAL A 82 -10.27 -11.02 -25.28
CA VAL A 82 -9.78 -10.12 -26.33
C VAL A 82 -8.41 -9.59 -25.94
N LEU A 83 -7.45 -10.48 -25.77
CA LEU A 83 -6.07 -10.14 -26.11
C LEU A 83 -5.62 -11.12 -27.17
N ASP A 84 -6.10 -10.80 -28.38
CA ASP A 84 -5.42 -11.10 -29.63
C ASP A 84 -3.92 -10.80 -29.50
N SER A 85 -3.13 -11.70 -30.06
CA SER A 85 -1.69 -11.83 -29.90
C SER A 85 -0.88 -10.77 -30.69
N SER A 86 -1.41 -9.57 -30.91
CA SER A 86 -0.73 -8.58 -31.75
C SER A 86 -0.93 -7.11 -31.34
N SER A 87 -0.42 -6.69 -30.18
CA SER A 87 -0.01 -5.28 -29.97
C SER A 87 0.88 -5.08 -28.74
N PRO A 88 2.12 -4.58 -28.91
CA PRO A 88 2.99 -4.24 -27.78
C PRO A 88 2.59 -2.87 -27.21
N VAL A 89 1.54 -2.84 -26.40
CA VAL A 89 1.28 -1.68 -25.53
C VAL A 89 1.13 -2.18 -24.12
N THR A 90 2.25 -2.26 -23.40
CA THR A 90 2.23 -2.44 -21.94
C THR A 90 1.42 -1.29 -21.33
N PRO A 91 0.25 -1.53 -20.72
CA PRO A 91 -0.48 -0.47 -20.07
C PRO A 91 0.31 -0.08 -18.81
N ARG A 92 0.64 1.20 -18.70
CA ARG A 92 1.27 1.77 -17.50
C ARG A 92 0.42 1.41 -16.28
N ARG A 93 1.03 0.71 -15.31
CA ARG A 93 0.46 0.22 -14.03
C ARG A 93 -0.52 1.17 -13.32
N HIS A 94 -0.41 2.48 -13.56
CA HIS A 94 -1.27 3.49 -12.95
C HIS A 94 -2.74 3.45 -13.44
N ARG A 95 -3.01 3.00 -14.67
CA ARG A 95 -4.37 3.00 -15.24
C ARG A 95 -5.27 1.95 -14.57
N VAL A 96 -4.73 0.74 -14.37
CA VAL A 96 -5.43 -0.38 -13.74
C VAL A 96 -5.87 -0.05 -12.30
N TYR A 97 -5.03 0.68 -11.54
CA TYR A 97 -5.35 1.03 -10.16
C TYR A 97 -6.53 2.01 -10.04
N ARG A 98 -6.78 2.84 -11.06
CA ARG A 98 -7.85 3.85 -11.04
C ARG A 98 -9.22 3.28 -11.43
N GLU A 99 -9.26 2.17 -12.16
CA GLU A 99 -10.51 1.51 -12.57
C GLU A 99 -11.03 0.54 -11.51
N LEU A 100 -10.18 0.04 -10.61
CA LEU A 100 -10.56 -0.95 -9.60
C LEU A 100 -10.98 -0.36 -8.25
N VAL A 101 -10.87 0.95 -8.06
CA VAL A 101 -11.24 1.62 -6.79
C VAL A 101 -12.18 2.79 -7.10
N PRO A 102 -13.51 2.60 -7.06
CA PRO A 102 -14.46 3.69 -7.18
C PRO A 102 -14.44 4.58 -5.91
N PRO A 103 -14.93 5.83 -6.00
CA PRO A 103 -14.84 6.83 -4.93
C PRO A 103 -15.54 6.42 -3.63
#